data_AF-A0A7S3JKA0-F1
#
_entry.id   AF-A0A7S3JKA0-F1
#
_cell.length_a   1.000
_cell.length_b   1.000
_cell.length_c   1.000
_cell.angle_alpha   90.00
_cell.angle_beta   90.00
_cell.angle_gamma   90.00
#
_symmetry.space_group_name_H-M   'P 1'
#
loop_
_entity.id
_entity.type
_entity.pdbx_description
1 polymer ?
#
loop_
_entity_poly.entity_id
_entity_poly.type
_entity_poly.pdbx_seq_one_letter_code
_entity_poly.pdbx_strand_id
1 'polypeptide(L)'
;MRIFCDRLVTAEDKTLVGEALVPKYITELFPGTEEIALANPLLFGDYAQADPIDDEGSDPKLYEDLESYARVREKMEKMLEDYAFENKSMNLVLFDDALAHLTNIHRIIRFPRGSALLVGVGGSGKQSLTKLATFTASYKLSVIN
;
A
#
# COMPACT_ATOMS: atom_id res chain seq x y z
N MET A 1 -4.63 4.85 12.03
CA MET A 1 -5.79 5.08 11.13
C MET A 1 -6.13 3.91 10.21
N ARG A 2 -5.18 3.35 9.46
CA ARG A 2 -5.47 2.47 8.32
C ARG A 2 -6.34 1.23 8.60
N ILE A 3 -6.23 0.56 9.76
CA ILE A 3 -7.07 -0.62 10.11
C ILE A 3 -8.57 -0.30 10.10
N PHE A 4 -8.96 0.90 10.55
CA PHE A 4 -10.34 1.33 10.62
C PHE A 4 -10.74 2.14 9.38
N CYS A 5 -9.91 3.11 8.99
CA CYS A 5 -10.23 4.03 7.91
C CYS A 5 -10.29 3.35 6.53
N ASP A 6 -9.52 2.28 6.29
CA ASP A 6 -9.58 1.55 5.02
C ASP A 6 -10.91 0.78 4.83
N ARG A 7 -11.74 0.65 5.88
CA ARG A 7 -13.06 -0.01 5.85
C ARG A 7 -14.24 0.96 5.74
N LEU A 8 -13.99 2.27 5.82
CA LEU A 8 -15.04 3.28 5.73
C LEU A 8 -15.41 3.49 4.26
N VAL A 9 -16.71 3.48 3.97
CA VAL A 9 -17.23 3.51 2.60
C VAL A 9 -17.73 4.90 2.24
N THR A 10 -18.51 5.52 3.13
CA THR A 10 -19.14 6.81 2.88
C THR A 10 -18.17 7.97 3.09
N ALA A 11 -18.40 9.08 2.39
CA ALA A 11 -17.58 10.28 2.58
C ALA A 11 -17.79 10.84 3.99
N GLU A 12 -19.03 10.78 4.47
CA GLU A 12 -19.45 11.20 5.80
C GLU A 12 -18.67 10.45 6.89
N ASP A 13 -18.56 9.11 6.80
CA ASP A 13 -17.80 8.32 7.77
C ASP A 13 -16.31 8.66 7.73
N LYS A 14 -15.75 8.83 6.53
CA LYS A 14 -14.33 9.17 6.35
C LYS A 14 -14.00 10.51 6.97
N THR A 15 -14.82 11.53 6.74
CA THR A 15 -14.67 12.85 7.35
C THR A 15 -14.86 12.79 8.86
N LEU A 16 -15.92 12.14 9.35
CA LEU A 16 -16.18 12.02 10.78
C LEU A 16 -15.02 11.34 11.51
N VAL A 17 -14.53 10.21 11.01
CA VAL A 17 -13.47 9.45 11.68
C VAL A 17 -12.10 10.11 11.44
N GLY A 18 -11.76 10.38 10.18
CA GLY A 18 -10.42 10.83 9.78
C GLY A 18 -10.12 12.29 10.12
N GLU A 19 -11.11 13.17 10.04
CA GLU A 19 -10.90 14.62 10.21
C GLU A 19 -11.42 15.14 11.56
N ALA A 20 -12.41 14.47 12.18
CA ALA A 20 -12.96 14.93 13.47
C ALA A 20 -12.51 14.06 14.66
N LEU A 21 -12.84 12.76 14.66
CA LEU A 21 -12.63 11.91 15.85
C LEU A 21 -11.16 11.59 16.09
N VAL A 22 -10.42 11.19 15.06
CA VAL A 22 -9.01 10.80 15.20
C VAL A 22 -8.13 11.96 15.68
N PRO A 23 -8.17 13.17 15.05
CA PRO A 23 -7.39 14.31 15.54
C PRO A 23 -7.75 14.68 16.97
N LYS A 24 -9.05 14.72 17.30
CA LYS A 24 -9.51 15.01 18.66
C LYS A 24 -8.89 14.05 19.69
N TYR A 25 -8.99 12.75 19.48
CA TYR A 25 -8.48 11.77 20.44
C TYR A 25 -6.95 11.73 20.51
N ILE A 26 -6.24 12.02 19.41
CA ILE A 26 -4.78 12.13 19.43
C ILE A 26 -4.37 13.32 20.31
N THR A 27 -4.96 14.50 20.11
CA THR A 27 -4.63 15.68 20.92
C THR A 27 -5.02 15.51 22.39
N GLU A 28 -6.15 14.88 22.69
CA GLU A 28 -6.61 14.67 24.06
C GLU A 28 -5.81 13.59 24.82
N LEU A 29 -5.43 12.50 24.16
CA LEU A 29 -4.82 11.34 24.82
C LEU A 29 -3.30 11.24 24.64
N PHE A 30 -2.75 11.82 23.57
CA PHE A 30 -1.34 11.72 23.18
C PHE A 30 -0.78 13.10 22.74
N PRO A 31 -0.81 14.11 23.62
CA PRO A 31 -0.39 15.46 23.28
C PRO A 31 1.08 15.51 22.82
N GLY A 32 1.36 16.27 21.76
CA GLY A 32 2.70 16.44 21.18
C GLY A 32 3.07 15.40 20.12
N THR A 33 2.15 14.52 19.73
CA THR A 33 2.36 13.50 18.68
C THR A 33 1.61 13.79 17.38
N GLU A 34 0.89 14.91 17.32
CA GLU A 34 -0.06 15.27 16.26
C GLU A 34 0.60 15.28 14.88
N GLU A 35 1.77 15.91 14.76
CA GLU A 35 2.48 16.05 13.49
C GLU A 35 2.77 14.69 12.84
N ILE A 36 3.20 13.72 13.64
CA ILE A 36 3.55 12.37 13.18
C ILE A 36 2.28 11.52 13.00
N ALA A 37 1.39 11.54 13.98
CA ALA A 37 0.23 10.65 14.01
C ALA A 37 -0.87 11.05 13.00
N LEU A 38 -0.93 12.33 12.63
CA LEU A 38 -1.86 12.90 11.65
C LEU A 38 -1.21 13.24 10.31
N ALA A 39 0.04 12.81 10.09
CA ALA A 39 0.73 13.01 8.82
C ALA A 39 -0.12 12.51 7.64
N ASN A 40 -0.11 13.23 6.53
CA ASN A 40 -0.85 12.86 5.33
C ASN A 40 0.03 13.12 4.10
N PRO A 41 0.32 12.10 3.26
CA PRO A 41 -0.25 10.75 3.29
C PRO A 41 0.39 9.81 4.32
N LEU A 42 -0.42 8.95 4.95
CA LEU A 42 0.09 7.85 5.80
C LEU A 42 0.52 6.65 4.96
N LEU A 43 1.73 6.66 4.42
CA LEU A 43 2.26 5.58 3.57
C LEU A 43 3.21 4.70 4.35
N PHE A 44 2.71 3.60 4.90
CA PHE A 44 3.56 2.64 5.62
C PHE A 44 3.57 1.28 4.93
N GLY A 45 4.76 0.75 4.71
CA GLY A 45 5.00 -0.54 4.05
C GLY A 45 6.39 -1.06 4.34
N ASP A 46 6.68 -2.28 3.89
CA ASP A 46 7.97 -2.94 4.09
C ASP A 46 8.75 -3.17 2.79
N TYR A 47 8.47 -2.35 1.78
CA TYR A 47 8.99 -2.53 0.43
C TYR A 47 9.96 -1.45 -0.04
N ALA A 48 10.40 -0.53 0.83
CA ALA A 48 11.38 0.48 0.45
C ALA A 48 12.65 -0.17 -0.15
N GLN A 49 13.14 -1.22 0.51
CA GLN A 49 14.31 -2.00 0.09
C GLN A 49 13.95 -3.29 -0.66
N ALA A 50 12.71 -3.46 -1.12
CA ALA A 50 12.32 -4.69 -1.82
C ALA A 50 13.13 -4.88 -3.12
N ASP A 51 13.79 -6.02 -3.26
CA ASP A 51 14.41 -6.46 -4.50
C ASP A 51 13.95 -7.89 -4.79
N PRO A 52 12.86 -8.08 -5.55
CA PRO A 52 12.34 -9.40 -5.85
C PRO A 52 13.26 -10.26 -6.74
N ILE A 53 14.21 -9.63 -7.45
CA ILE A 53 15.14 -10.32 -8.34
C ILE A 53 16.32 -10.90 -7.55
N ASP A 54 16.77 -10.21 -6.50
CA ASP A 54 17.85 -10.65 -5.59
C ASP A 54 17.37 -10.66 -4.12
N ASP A 55 16.32 -11.45 -3.84
CA ASP A 55 15.69 -11.50 -2.51
C ASP A 55 16.64 -12.08 -1.44
N GLU A 56 17.56 -12.97 -1.83
CA GLU A 56 18.52 -13.62 -0.92
C GLU A 56 19.65 -12.68 -0.47
N GLY A 57 20.01 -11.69 -1.28
CA GLY A 57 20.99 -10.65 -0.95
C GLY A 57 20.39 -9.38 -0.33
N SER A 58 19.05 -9.31 -0.23
CA SER A 58 18.35 -8.08 0.16
C SER A 58 18.41 -7.76 1.65
N ASP A 59 18.46 -6.47 1.98
CA ASP A 59 18.31 -5.99 3.35
C ASP A 59 16.95 -6.42 3.94
N PRO A 60 16.84 -6.59 5.27
CA PRO A 60 15.57 -6.91 5.91
C PRO A 60 14.46 -5.93 5.51
N LYS A 61 13.32 -6.48 5.09
CA LYS A 61 12.10 -5.72 4.78
C LYS A 61 11.47 -5.15 6.06
N LEU A 62 11.88 -3.95 6.45
CA LEU A 62 11.39 -3.24 7.63
C LEU A 62 10.08 -2.51 7.33
N TYR A 63 9.08 -2.68 8.19
CA TYR A 63 7.84 -1.91 8.10
C TYR A 63 8.07 -0.49 8.59
N GLU A 64 8.05 0.48 7.68
CA GLU A 64 8.44 1.86 7.94
C GLU A 64 7.57 2.87 7.19
N ASP A 65 7.76 4.15 7.49
CA ASP A 65 7.18 5.26 6.74
C ASP A 65 7.90 5.41 5.39
N LEU A 66 7.12 5.43 4.33
CA LEU A 66 7.57 5.57 2.95
C LEU A 66 7.59 7.04 2.48
N GLU A 67 7.24 7.96 3.38
CA GLU A 67 7.35 9.42 3.30
C GLU A 67 6.43 10.10 2.29
N SER A 68 6.47 9.73 1.01
CA SER A 68 5.74 10.45 -0.03
C SER A 68 5.31 9.58 -1.20
N TYR A 69 4.24 9.99 -1.89
CA TYR A 69 3.83 9.34 -3.13
C TYR A 69 4.91 9.39 -4.21
N ALA A 70 5.77 10.41 -4.24
CA ALA A 70 6.87 10.49 -5.19
C ALA A 70 7.87 9.34 -5.01
N ARG A 71 8.30 9.08 -3.76
CA ARG A 71 9.20 7.97 -3.43
C ARG A 71 8.54 6.61 -3.70
N VAL A 72 7.28 6.46 -3.32
CA VAL A 72 6.53 5.22 -3.58
C VAL A 72 6.32 4.98 -5.08
N ARG A 73 6.06 6.04 -5.86
CA ARG A 73 5.93 5.98 -7.32
C ARG A 73 7.20 5.50 -7.98
N GLU A 74 8.33 6.14 -7.69
CA GLU A 74 9.64 5.77 -8.22
C GLU A 74 9.94 4.29 -7.95
N LYS A 75 9.70 3.85 -6.71
CA LYS A 75 9.87 2.43 -6.35
C LYS A 75 8.97 1.51 -7.16
N MET A 76 7.69 1.85 -7.31
CA MET A 76 6.73 1.00 -8.02
C MET A 76 6.90 1.02 -9.54
N GLU A 77 7.41 2.10 -10.12
CA GLU A 77 7.81 2.17 -11.52
C GLU A 77 8.99 1.23 -11.79
N LYS A 78 10.01 1.24 -10.91
CA LYS A 78 11.09 0.24 -10.97
C LYS A 78 10.55 -1.19 -10.86
N MET A 79 9.65 -1.47 -9.91
CA MET A 79 9.06 -2.81 -9.78
C MET A 79 8.24 -3.23 -11.01
N LEU A 80 7.61 -2.29 -11.73
CA LEU A 80 6.92 -2.57 -13.00
C LEU A 80 7.90 -2.95 -14.11
N GLU A 81 9.04 -2.26 -14.19
CA GLU A 81 10.12 -2.59 -15.12
C GLU A 81 10.69 -3.98 -14.81
N ASP A 82 11.02 -4.22 -13.54
CA ASP A 82 11.57 -5.49 -13.05
C ASP A 82 10.61 -6.66 -13.34
N TYR A 83 9.31 -6.45 -13.08
CA TYR A 83 8.25 -7.43 -13.38
C TYR A 83 8.22 -7.83 -14.86
N ALA A 84 8.49 -6.88 -15.77
CA ALA A 84 8.42 -7.11 -17.22
C ALA A 84 9.56 -7.98 -17.76
N PHE A 85 10.65 -8.19 -17.02
CA PHE A 85 11.71 -9.13 -17.42
C PHE A 85 11.28 -10.59 -17.29
N GLU A 86 10.47 -10.92 -16.28
CA GLU A 86 10.04 -12.29 -15.99
C GLU A 86 8.60 -12.57 -16.43
N ASN A 87 7.80 -11.53 -16.65
CA ASN A 87 6.37 -11.65 -16.90
C ASN A 87 5.92 -10.77 -18.06
N LYS A 88 4.69 -11.01 -18.54
CA LYS A 88 4.06 -10.11 -19.53
C LYS A 88 3.90 -8.71 -18.92
N SER A 89 4.48 -7.72 -19.58
CA SER A 89 4.37 -6.30 -19.22
C SER A 89 2.92 -5.86 -18.92
N MET A 90 2.78 -5.01 -17.89
CA MET A 90 1.52 -4.42 -17.46
C MET A 90 1.51 -2.93 -17.76
N ASN A 91 0.56 -2.46 -18.57
CA ASN A 91 0.32 -1.04 -18.80
C ASN A 91 -0.46 -0.46 -17.60
N LEU A 92 0.27 -0.09 -16.55
CA LEU A 92 -0.30 0.47 -15.33
C LEU A 92 0.18 1.91 -15.14
N VAL A 93 -0.76 2.84 -15.00
CA VAL A 93 -0.46 4.23 -14.64
C VAL A 93 -0.61 4.39 -13.13
N LEU A 94 0.47 4.77 -12.46
CA LEU A 94 0.57 4.77 -11.00
C LEU A 94 0.27 6.15 -10.39
N PHE A 95 -0.96 6.63 -10.44
CA PHE A 95 -1.37 7.85 -9.72
C PHE A 95 -1.54 7.60 -8.21
N ASP A 96 -1.67 8.66 -7.41
CA ASP A 96 -1.60 8.58 -5.94
C ASP A 96 -2.62 7.61 -5.33
N ASP A 97 -3.86 7.60 -5.82
CA ASP A 97 -4.88 6.64 -5.36
C ASP A 97 -4.49 5.19 -5.71
N ALA A 98 -3.89 4.96 -6.88
CA ALA A 98 -3.40 3.62 -7.26
C ALA A 98 -2.26 3.18 -6.35
N LEU A 99 -1.34 4.10 -5.98
CA LEU A 99 -0.25 3.85 -5.04
C LEU A 99 -0.78 3.59 -3.62
N ALA A 100 -1.78 4.34 -3.17
CA ALA A 100 -2.44 4.12 -1.88
C ALA A 100 -3.10 2.74 -1.83
N HIS A 101 -3.80 2.33 -2.90
CA HIS A 101 -4.38 1.00 -3.02
C HIS A 101 -3.31 -0.10 -3.07
N LEU A 102 -2.23 0.10 -3.82
CA LEU A 102 -1.12 -0.85 -3.87
C LEU A 102 -0.49 -1.04 -2.49
N THR A 103 -0.21 0.06 -1.80
CA THR A 103 0.35 0.06 -0.43
C THR A 103 -0.55 -0.75 0.52
N ASN A 104 -1.87 -0.55 0.42
CA ASN A 104 -2.84 -1.29 1.21
C ASN A 104 -2.87 -2.79 0.88
N ILE A 105 -2.86 -3.16 -0.41
CA ILE A 105 -2.82 -4.57 -0.85
C ILE A 105 -1.54 -5.23 -0.33
N HIS A 106 -0.39 -4.60 -0.56
CA HIS A 106 0.92 -5.09 -0.15
C HIS A 106 0.96 -5.36 1.36
N ARG A 107 0.51 -4.40 2.17
CA ARG A 107 0.45 -4.56 3.63
C ARG A 107 -0.44 -5.74 4.04
N ILE A 108 -1.59 -5.92 3.39
CA ILE A 108 -2.50 -7.03 3.74
C ILE A 108 -1.86 -8.38 3.41
N ILE A 109 -1.24 -8.55 2.24
CA ILE A 109 -0.64 -9.83 1.85
C ILE A 109 0.62 -10.16 2.67
N ARG A 110 1.36 -9.14 3.13
CA ARG A 110 2.53 -9.32 4.02
C ARG A 110 2.15 -9.66 5.45
N PHE A 111 0.91 -9.43 5.85
CA PHE A 111 0.45 -9.79 7.18
C PHE A 111 0.20 -11.31 7.28
N PRO A 112 0.68 -11.99 8.34
CA PRO A 112 0.41 -13.41 8.53
C PRO A 112 -1.08 -13.70 8.52
N ARG A 113 -1.51 -14.66 7.69
CA ARG A 113 -2.94 -15.01 7.49
C ARG A 113 -3.77 -13.84 6.94
N GLY A 114 -3.14 -12.89 6.26
CA GLY A 114 -3.81 -11.77 5.60
C GLY A 114 -4.67 -12.22 4.42
N SER A 115 -5.84 -11.60 4.29
CA SER A 115 -6.75 -11.81 3.17
C SER A 115 -7.44 -10.49 2.84
N ALA A 116 -7.59 -10.20 1.55
CA ALA A 116 -8.20 -8.97 1.05
C ALA A 116 -9.38 -9.30 0.11
N LEU A 117 -10.51 -8.63 0.33
CA LEU A 117 -11.60 -8.56 -0.64
C LEU A 117 -11.50 -7.23 -1.38
N LEU A 118 -11.12 -7.27 -2.66
CA LEU A 118 -10.94 -6.07 -3.48
C LEU A 118 -12.21 -5.79 -4.29
N VAL A 119 -13.05 -4.87 -3.79
CA VAL A 119 -14.34 -4.51 -4.41
C VAL A 119 -14.20 -3.27 -5.31
N GLY A 120 -14.78 -3.32 -6.51
CA GLY A 120 -14.91 -2.18 -7.40
C GLY A 120 -15.25 -2.57 -8.84
N VAL A 121 -15.44 -1.58 -9.70
CA VAL A 121 -15.86 -1.79 -11.08
C VAL A 121 -14.77 -2.45 -11.93
N GLY A 122 -15.18 -3.14 -13.00
CA GLY A 122 -14.25 -3.71 -13.98
C GLY A 122 -13.33 -2.64 -14.57
N GLY A 123 -12.07 -2.98 -14.83
CA GLY A 123 -11.08 -2.05 -15.37
C GLY A 123 -10.40 -1.12 -14.34
N SER A 124 -10.80 -1.17 -13.06
CA SER A 124 -10.19 -0.35 -11.99
C SER A 124 -8.77 -0.77 -11.56
N GLY A 125 -8.10 -1.64 -12.33
CA GLY A 125 -6.70 -2.01 -12.11
C GLY A 125 -6.43 -2.97 -10.93
N LYS A 126 -7.44 -3.43 -10.19
CA LYS A 126 -7.25 -4.27 -8.97
C LYS A 126 -6.41 -5.53 -9.22
N GLN A 127 -6.63 -6.21 -10.34
CA GLN A 127 -5.84 -7.39 -10.70
C GLN A 127 -4.37 -7.03 -10.97
N SER A 128 -4.12 -5.94 -11.70
CA SER A 128 -2.75 -5.48 -12.02
C SER A 128 -2.02 -4.99 -10.77
N LEU A 129 -2.71 -4.24 -9.89
CA LEU A 129 -2.15 -3.79 -8.61
C LEU A 129 -1.83 -4.98 -7.69
N THR A 130 -2.67 -6.02 -7.68
CA THR A 130 -2.41 -7.24 -6.91
C THR A 130 -1.20 -7.99 -7.44
N LYS A 131 -1.05 -8.11 -8.76
CA LYS A 131 0.13 -8.72 -9.39
C LYS A 131 1.41 -7.98 -9.00
N LEU A 132 1.42 -6.66 -9.13
CA LEU A 132 2.57 -5.83 -8.79
C LEU A 132 2.91 -5.93 -7.30
N ALA A 133 1.94 -5.79 -6.40
CA ALA A 133 2.16 -5.94 -4.95
C ALA A 133 2.70 -7.34 -4.59
N THR A 134 2.18 -8.39 -5.23
CA THR A 134 2.63 -9.77 -4.99
C THR A 134 4.08 -9.96 -5.44
N PHE A 135 4.44 -9.39 -6.60
CA PHE A 135 5.82 -9.40 -7.09
C PHE A 135 6.75 -8.63 -6.16
N THR A 136 6.40 -7.41 -5.75
CA THR A 136 7.17 -6.61 -4.78
C THR A 136 7.37 -7.36 -3.44
N ALA A 137 6.41 -8.18 -3.04
CA ALA A 137 6.51 -9.01 -1.83
C ALA A 137 7.41 -10.26 -2.00
N SER A 138 7.97 -10.50 -3.18
CA SER A 138 8.70 -11.72 -3.56
C SER A 138 7.84 -12.99 -3.41
N TYR A 139 6.52 -12.87 -3.66
CA TYR A 139 5.58 -13.97 -3.54
C TYR A 139 5.23 -14.56 -4.90
N LYS A 140 4.99 -15.88 -4.92
CA LYS A 140 4.49 -16.57 -6.11
C LYS A 140 2.98 -16.36 -6.25
N LEU A 141 2.55 -15.80 -7.39
CA LEU A 141 1.14 -15.69 -7.73
C LEU A 141 0.64 -16.95 -8.45
N SER A 142 -0.51 -17.48 -8.04
CA SER A 142 -1.21 -18.58 -8.71
C SER A 142 -2.66 -18.21 -8.97
N VAL A 143 -3.15 -18.45 -10.18
CA VAL A 143 -4.55 -18.20 -10.59
C VAL A 143 -5.10 -19.47 -11.20
N ILE A 144 -6.32 -19.84 -10.82
CA ILE A 144 -7.03 -21.00 -11.38
C ILE A 144 -7.86 -20.50 -12.56
N ASN A 145 -7.69 -21.12 -13.73
CA ASN A 145 -8.45 -20.84 -14.95
C ASN A 145 -9.56 -21.87 -15.15
#